data_AF-A0A1B6GSB2-F1
#
_entry.id   AF-A0A1B6GSB2-F1
#
_cell.length_a   1.000
_cell.length_b   1.000
_cell.length_c   1.000
_cell.angle_alpha   90.00
_cell.angle_beta   90.00
_cell.angle_gamma   90.00
#
_symmetry.space_group_name_H-M   'P 1'
#
loop_
_entity.id
_entity.type
_entity.pdbx_description
1 polymer ?
#
loop_
_entity_poly.entity_id
_entity_poly.type
_entity_poly.pdbx_seq_one_letter_code
_entity_poly.pdbx_strand_id
1 'polypeptide(L)'
;FDAELKRQRNVLGRLEKIEVNLHHYKDSHLLLMNKGLSTPFDCAQHINENIILTSVVGLVNGEKLWHLHKPLEEACNLEMLKYFDEDPSAVNRVFWRSCSFILGSVLSKMFKDDVQVHLHSFPSPNVKSGSFVYDIVLDYDNWTPKVDELKLLSLAMIKTAVKGYDIECLDVKKDLALEMFRSNCYKVQQIPKMVDSEDRVT
;
A
#
# COMPACT_ATOMS: atom_id res chain seq x y z
N PHE A 1 10.90 -9.86 -6.21
CA PHE A 1 9.66 -9.15 -6.57
C PHE A 1 9.27 -9.47 -8.00
N ASP A 2 9.97 -8.97 -9.03
CA ASP A 2 9.58 -9.13 -10.45
C ASP A 2 9.35 -10.58 -10.89
N ALA A 3 10.18 -11.51 -10.41
CA ALA A 3 10.03 -12.93 -10.71
C ALA A 3 8.69 -13.51 -10.20
N GLU A 4 8.27 -13.11 -8.99
CA GLU A 4 7.01 -13.55 -8.39
C GLU A 4 5.82 -12.86 -9.04
N LEU A 5 5.91 -11.55 -9.31
CA LEU A 5 4.89 -10.82 -10.05
C LEU A 5 4.65 -11.45 -11.43
N LYS A 6 5.72 -11.80 -12.14
CA LYS A 6 5.65 -12.51 -13.43
C LYS A 6 5.05 -13.90 -13.28
N ARG A 7 5.43 -14.65 -12.23
CA ARG A 7 4.87 -15.97 -11.93
C ARG A 7 3.36 -15.88 -11.71
N GLN A 8 2.88 -14.94 -10.90
CA GLN A 8 1.46 -14.74 -10.63
C GLN A 8 0.69 -14.39 -11.90
N ARG A 9 1.23 -13.49 -12.75
CA ARG A 9 0.65 -13.15 -14.05
C ARG A 9 0.58 -14.36 -15.00
N ASN A 10 1.58 -15.22 -15.00
CA ASN A 10 1.61 -16.41 -15.86
C ASN A 10 0.69 -17.53 -15.38
N VAL A 11 0.36 -17.57 -14.08
CA VAL A 11 -0.58 -18.54 -13.50
C VAL A 11 -2.02 -18.22 -13.88
N LEU A 12 -2.32 -16.96 -14.25
CA LEU A 12 -3.61 -16.55 -14.78
C LEU A 12 -3.79 -17.22 -16.16
N GLY A 13 -4.36 -18.43 -16.14
CA GLY A 13 -4.58 -19.25 -17.32
C GLY A 13 -5.73 -18.70 -18.16
N ARG A 14 -6.86 -19.39 -18.17
CA ARG A 14 -8.05 -18.91 -18.89
C ARG A 14 -8.65 -17.72 -18.15
N LEU A 15 -8.92 -16.64 -18.87
CA LEU A 15 -9.62 -15.46 -18.33
C LEU A 15 -10.99 -15.87 -17.78
N GLU A 16 -11.16 -15.73 -16.48
CA GLU A 16 -12.45 -15.88 -15.78
C GLU A 16 -13.07 -14.49 -15.60
N LYS A 17 -14.39 -14.40 -15.79
CA LYS A 17 -15.14 -13.15 -15.61
C LYS A 17 -15.75 -13.10 -14.21
N ILE A 18 -15.69 -11.93 -13.60
CA ILE A 18 -16.36 -11.63 -12.33
C ILE A 18 -17.30 -10.45 -12.50
N GLU A 19 -18.41 -10.50 -11.79
CA GLU A 19 -19.37 -9.40 -11.68
C GLU A 19 -18.91 -8.46 -10.57
N VAL A 20 -18.66 -7.20 -10.94
CA VAL A 20 -18.30 -6.13 -10.00
C VAL A 20 -19.40 -5.11 -10.03
N ASN A 21 -20.08 -4.94 -8.90
CA ASN A 21 -21.11 -3.93 -8.76
C ASN A 21 -20.50 -2.65 -8.16
N LEU A 22 -20.20 -1.67 -9.01
CA LEU A 22 -19.60 -0.41 -8.61
C LEU A 22 -20.68 0.58 -8.17
N HIS A 23 -20.70 0.91 -6.88
CA HIS A 23 -21.58 1.92 -6.32
C HIS A 23 -20.98 3.31 -6.52
N HIS A 24 -21.78 4.20 -7.10
CA HIS A 24 -21.40 5.59 -7.32
C HIS A 24 -22.58 6.52 -7.02
N TYR A 25 -22.47 7.29 -5.94
CA TYR A 25 -23.56 8.13 -5.42
C TYR A 25 -24.85 7.33 -5.17
N LYS A 26 -25.90 7.57 -5.96
CA LYS A 26 -27.19 6.89 -5.86
C LYS A 26 -27.36 5.78 -6.91
N ASP A 27 -26.38 5.63 -7.79
CA ASP A 27 -26.41 4.69 -8.89
C ASP A 27 -25.46 3.51 -8.63
N SER A 28 -25.76 2.40 -9.28
CA SER A 28 -24.99 1.16 -9.20
C SER A 28 -24.74 0.68 -10.62
N HIS A 29 -23.48 0.38 -10.94
CA HIS A 29 -23.07 -0.08 -12.26
C HIS A 29 -22.54 -1.50 -12.17
N LEU A 30 -23.24 -2.44 -12.82
CA LEU A 30 -22.77 -3.81 -12.96
C LEU A 30 -21.73 -3.91 -14.08
N LEU A 31 -20.51 -4.30 -13.74
CA LEU A 31 -19.38 -4.43 -14.65
C LEU A 31 -18.91 -5.90 -14.72
N LEU A 32 -18.61 -6.38 -15.94
CA LEU A 32 -18.02 -7.70 -16.15
C LEU A 32 -16.50 -7.60 -16.34
N MET A 33 -15.78 -7.85 -15.26
CA MET A 33 -14.33 -7.64 -15.16
C MET A 33 -13.55 -8.95 -15.23
N ASN A 34 -12.23 -8.89 -15.42
CA ASN A 34 -11.37 -10.08 -15.45
C ASN A 34 -10.85 -10.39 -14.04
N LYS A 35 -11.15 -11.59 -13.54
CA LYS A 35 -10.67 -12.06 -12.24
C LYS A 35 -9.15 -12.10 -12.18
N GLY A 36 -8.56 -11.59 -11.10
CA GLY A 36 -7.12 -11.58 -10.89
C GLY A 36 -6.34 -10.66 -11.83
N LEU A 37 -7.03 -9.84 -12.64
CA LEU A 37 -6.41 -8.88 -13.56
C LEU A 37 -6.98 -7.48 -13.40
N SER A 38 -8.31 -7.36 -13.47
CA SER A 38 -8.99 -6.07 -13.36
C SER A 38 -8.92 -5.55 -11.94
N THR A 39 -8.76 -4.24 -11.82
CA THR A 39 -8.57 -3.51 -10.57
C THR A 39 -9.74 -2.55 -10.31
N PRO A 40 -9.94 -2.03 -9.08
CA PRO A 40 -10.88 -0.94 -8.85
C PRO A 40 -10.67 0.28 -9.75
N PHE A 41 -9.41 0.57 -10.09
CA PHE A 41 -9.06 1.62 -11.04
C PHE A 41 -9.66 1.35 -12.43
N ASP A 42 -9.52 0.12 -12.96
CA ASP A 42 -10.11 -0.27 -14.24
C ASP A 42 -11.65 -0.19 -14.21
N CYS A 43 -12.28 -0.57 -13.08
CA CYS A 43 -13.72 -0.42 -12.90
C CYS A 43 -14.16 1.05 -12.99
N ALA A 44 -13.42 1.96 -12.35
CA ALA A 44 -13.71 3.39 -12.39
C ALA A 44 -13.55 4.00 -13.80
N GLN A 45 -12.58 3.51 -14.59
CA GLN A 45 -12.39 3.93 -15.99
C GLN A 45 -13.61 3.68 -16.88
N HIS A 46 -14.41 2.65 -16.59
CA HIS A 46 -15.65 2.39 -17.34
C HIS A 46 -16.76 3.42 -17.08
N ILE A 47 -16.68 4.18 -15.98
CA ILE A 47 -17.72 5.12 -15.56
C ILE A 47 -17.33 6.55 -15.91
N ASN A 48 -16.33 7.11 -15.21
CA ASN A 48 -15.79 8.43 -15.52
C ASN A 48 -14.39 8.64 -14.93
N GLU A 49 -13.66 9.59 -15.50
CA GLU A 49 -12.30 9.96 -15.08
C GLU A 49 -12.27 10.67 -13.70
N ASN A 50 -13.32 11.40 -13.33
CA ASN A 50 -13.39 12.11 -12.05
C ASN A 50 -13.39 11.14 -10.84
N ILE A 51 -13.99 9.96 -10.96
CA ILE A 51 -13.95 8.91 -9.94
C ILE A 51 -12.49 8.53 -9.70
N ILE A 52 -11.71 8.34 -10.77
CA ILE A 52 -10.30 7.99 -10.66
C ILE A 52 -9.52 9.09 -9.92
N LEU A 53 -9.69 10.34 -10.35
CA LEU A 53 -8.93 11.48 -9.81
C LEU A 53 -9.24 11.80 -8.34
N THR A 54 -10.43 11.41 -7.86
CA THR A 54 -10.89 11.74 -6.50
C THR A 54 -10.84 10.58 -5.52
N SER A 55 -10.70 9.34 -6.01
CA SER A 55 -10.71 8.14 -5.16
C SER A 55 -9.35 7.82 -4.61
N VAL A 56 -9.31 7.34 -3.37
CA VAL A 56 -8.07 7.02 -2.64
C VAL A 56 -7.93 5.52 -2.42
N VAL A 57 -9.04 4.85 -2.11
CA VAL A 57 -9.07 3.41 -1.79
C VAL A 57 -10.45 2.86 -2.13
N GLY A 58 -10.51 1.58 -2.52
CA GLY A 58 -11.78 0.88 -2.69
C GLY A 58 -12.25 0.27 -1.37
N LEU A 59 -13.55 0.15 -1.18
CA LEU A 59 -14.18 -0.63 -0.12
C LEU A 59 -14.94 -1.78 -0.77
N VAL A 60 -14.44 -2.99 -0.55
CA VAL A 60 -14.99 -4.23 -1.12
C VAL A 60 -15.96 -4.82 -0.11
N ASN A 61 -17.19 -5.06 -0.58
CA ASN A 61 -18.31 -5.63 0.17
C ASN A 61 -18.62 -4.89 1.48
N GLY A 62 -18.37 -3.58 1.54
CA GLY A 62 -18.61 -2.75 2.74
C GLY A 62 -17.64 -3.00 3.91
N GLU A 63 -16.68 -3.91 3.77
CA GLU A 63 -15.87 -4.39 4.89
C GLU A 63 -14.36 -4.19 4.67
N LYS A 64 -13.84 -4.55 3.49
CA LYS A 64 -12.39 -4.65 3.24
C LYS A 64 -11.89 -3.50 2.39
N LEU A 65 -10.92 -2.74 2.93
CA LEU A 65 -10.19 -1.74 2.14
C LEU A 65 -9.31 -2.42 1.10
N TRP A 66 -9.35 -1.92 -0.13
CA TRP A 66 -8.68 -2.49 -1.29
C TRP A 66 -7.90 -1.43 -2.06
N HIS A 67 -6.63 -1.71 -2.35
CA HIS A 67 -5.79 -0.80 -3.12
C HIS A 67 -6.31 -0.66 -4.56
N LEU A 68 -6.34 0.57 -5.09
CA LEU A 68 -7.00 0.85 -6.38
C LEU A 68 -6.38 0.11 -7.57
N HIS A 69 -5.08 -0.18 -7.50
CA HIS A 69 -4.34 -0.90 -8.54
C HIS A 69 -4.11 -2.38 -8.18
N LYS A 70 -4.73 -2.89 -7.11
CA LYS A 70 -4.64 -4.32 -6.76
C LYS A 70 -5.76 -5.09 -7.49
N PRO A 71 -5.46 -6.20 -8.19
CA PRO A 71 -6.47 -6.97 -8.90
C PRO A 71 -7.58 -7.50 -7.98
N LEU A 72 -8.81 -7.55 -8.47
CA LEU A 72 -9.97 -8.11 -7.78
C LEU A 72 -9.99 -9.63 -7.94
N GLU A 73 -10.11 -10.36 -6.83
CA GLU A 73 -10.02 -11.82 -6.81
C GLU A 73 -11.37 -12.51 -7.03
N GLU A 74 -12.48 -11.85 -6.71
CA GLU A 74 -13.82 -12.43 -6.74
C GLU A 74 -14.87 -11.38 -7.15
N ALA A 75 -16.10 -11.84 -7.41
CA ALA A 75 -17.25 -10.96 -7.61
C ALA A 75 -17.53 -10.18 -6.32
N CYS A 76 -17.84 -8.88 -6.43
CA CYS A 76 -17.98 -8.03 -5.27
C CYS A 76 -18.81 -6.78 -5.52
N ASN A 77 -19.33 -6.20 -4.43
CA ASN A 77 -19.77 -4.80 -4.39
C ASN A 77 -18.55 -3.93 -4.10
N LEU A 78 -18.36 -2.88 -4.90
CA LEU A 78 -17.21 -1.98 -4.82
C LEU A 78 -17.69 -0.55 -4.60
N GLU A 79 -17.20 0.07 -3.55
CA GLU A 79 -17.37 1.50 -3.27
C GLU A 79 -16.02 2.21 -3.37
N MET A 80 -15.99 3.43 -3.89
CA MET A 80 -14.76 4.21 -4.04
C MET A 80 -14.73 5.34 -3.02
N LEU A 81 -13.81 5.24 -2.06
CA LEU A 81 -13.72 6.19 -0.93
C LEU A 81 -12.83 7.39 -1.26
N LYS A 82 -13.25 8.56 -0.80
CA LYS A 82 -12.66 9.87 -1.10
C LYS A 82 -12.42 10.69 0.17
N TYR A 83 -11.58 11.71 0.07
CA TYR A 83 -11.27 12.60 1.21
C TYR A 83 -12.47 13.40 1.71
N PHE A 84 -13.44 13.68 0.84
CA PHE A 84 -14.59 14.55 1.14
C PHE A 84 -15.88 13.78 1.42
N ASP A 85 -15.79 12.46 1.63
CA ASP A 85 -16.93 11.66 2.07
C ASP A 85 -17.32 12.03 3.50
N GLU A 86 -18.56 11.71 3.90
CA GLU A 86 -19.09 12.03 5.23
C GLU A 86 -18.23 11.41 6.36
N ASP A 87 -17.72 10.19 6.15
CA ASP A 87 -16.71 9.56 7.01
C ASP A 87 -15.38 9.34 6.27
N PRO A 88 -14.42 10.27 6.40
CA PRO A 88 -13.09 10.12 5.79
C PRO A 88 -12.13 9.27 6.63
N SER A 89 -12.60 8.60 7.71
CA SER A 89 -11.72 7.90 8.66
C SER A 89 -10.84 6.83 8.01
N ALA A 90 -11.42 6.03 7.11
CA ALA A 90 -10.70 5.00 6.38
C ALA A 90 -9.64 5.59 5.44
N VAL A 91 -10.02 6.61 4.67
CA VAL A 91 -9.14 7.32 3.73
C VAL A 91 -7.97 7.97 4.46
N ASN A 92 -8.23 8.63 5.58
CA ASN A 92 -7.19 9.21 6.42
C ASN A 92 -6.21 8.14 6.91
N ARG A 93 -6.70 6.99 7.41
CA ARG A 93 -5.81 5.88 7.83
C ARG A 93 -4.92 5.41 6.68
N VAL A 94 -5.47 5.27 5.47
CA VAL A 94 -4.69 4.90 4.28
C VAL A 94 -3.63 5.95 3.96
N PHE A 95 -3.99 7.24 3.96
CA PHE A 95 -3.05 8.33 3.71
C PHE A 95 -1.87 8.33 4.71
N TRP A 96 -2.15 8.28 6.02
CA TRP A 96 -1.10 8.27 7.05
C TRP A 96 -0.24 7.01 6.98
N ARG A 97 -0.82 5.86 6.59
CA ARG A 97 -0.08 4.62 6.32
C ARG A 97 0.89 4.78 5.15
N SER A 98 0.44 5.38 4.05
CA SER A 98 1.27 5.68 2.88
C SER A 98 2.40 6.64 3.22
N CYS A 99 2.14 7.68 4.03
CA CYS A 99 3.18 8.59 4.50
C CYS A 99 4.28 7.88 5.31
N SER A 100 3.90 6.99 6.23
CA SER A 100 4.84 6.14 6.98
C SER A 100 5.66 5.25 6.04
N PHE A 101 5.02 4.62 5.06
CA PHE A 101 5.69 3.78 4.06
C PHE A 101 6.73 4.56 3.23
N ILE A 102 6.37 5.75 2.74
CA ILE A 102 7.29 6.64 2.02
C ILE A 102 8.45 7.07 2.92
N LEU A 103 8.18 7.39 4.19
CA LEU A 103 9.21 7.76 5.15
C LEU A 103 10.26 6.65 5.32
N GLY A 104 9.84 5.38 5.43
CA GLY A 104 10.77 4.24 5.46
C GLY A 104 11.63 4.13 4.19
N SER A 105 11.02 4.33 3.01
CA SER A 105 11.73 4.34 1.73
C SER A 105 12.77 5.47 1.64
N VAL A 106 12.43 6.65 2.13
CA VAL A 106 13.36 7.79 2.17
C VAL A 106 14.49 7.52 3.17
N LEU A 107 14.17 7.12 4.40
CA LEU A 107 15.17 6.87 5.45
C LEU A 107 16.20 5.81 5.04
N SER A 108 15.80 4.78 4.29
CA SER A 108 16.74 3.76 3.80
C SER A 108 17.79 4.27 2.80
N LYS A 109 17.66 5.51 2.30
CA LYS A 109 18.55 6.11 1.29
C LYS A 109 19.21 7.42 1.75
N MET A 110 18.87 7.89 2.95
CA MET A 110 19.30 9.22 3.42
C MET A 110 20.66 9.19 4.15
N PHE A 111 21.04 8.04 4.68
CA PHE A 111 22.30 7.87 5.38
C PHE A 111 23.42 7.51 4.41
N LYS A 112 24.67 7.76 4.81
CA LYS A 112 25.85 7.37 4.04
C LYS A 112 26.00 5.85 4.06
N ASP A 113 26.73 5.31 3.08
CA ASP A 113 26.92 3.87 2.90
C ASP A 113 27.63 3.18 4.08
N ASP A 114 28.32 3.94 4.94
CA ASP A 114 28.99 3.46 6.16
C ASP A 114 28.07 3.38 7.38
N VAL A 115 26.79 3.77 7.26
CA VAL A 115 25.77 3.64 8.30
C VAL A 115 24.67 2.71 7.82
N GLN A 116 24.54 1.54 8.44
CA GLN A 116 23.45 0.62 8.15
C GLN A 116 22.15 1.08 8.80
N VAL A 117 21.12 1.22 7.96
CA VAL A 117 19.77 1.54 8.38
C VAL A 117 18.91 0.29 8.32
N HIS A 118 18.47 -0.19 9.49
CA HIS A 118 17.51 -1.28 9.58
C HIS A 118 16.10 -0.71 9.78
N LEU A 119 15.25 -0.89 8.76
CA LEU A 119 13.83 -0.58 8.87
C LEU A 119 13.17 -1.54 9.87
N HIS A 120 12.64 -1.01 10.97
CA HIS A 120 12.13 -1.81 12.09
C HIS A 120 10.61 -2.03 11.97
N SER A 121 9.80 -1.07 12.42
CA SER A 121 8.34 -1.18 12.46
C SER A 121 7.66 0.03 11.85
N PHE A 122 6.40 -0.19 11.48
CA PHE A 122 5.53 0.82 10.89
C PHE A 122 4.22 0.86 11.69
N PRO A 123 4.20 1.47 12.89
CA PRO A 123 3.03 1.44 13.76
C PRO A 123 1.73 1.84 13.04
N SER A 124 0.61 1.24 13.47
CA SER A 124 -0.70 1.59 12.93
C SER A 124 -0.96 3.09 13.06
N PRO A 125 -1.47 3.76 12.02
CA PRO A 125 -1.68 5.20 12.05
C PRO A 125 -2.61 5.65 13.18
N ASN A 126 -2.16 6.60 14.00
CA ASN A 126 -3.00 7.32 14.95
C ASN A 126 -3.30 8.72 14.40
N VAL A 127 -4.38 8.84 13.62
CA VAL A 127 -4.77 10.09 12.96
C VAL A 127 -4.93 11.25 13.95
N LYS A 128 -5.44 10.97 15.17
CA LYS A 128 -5.64 11.99 16.22
C LYS A 128 -4.35 12.56 16.77
N SER A 129 -3.22 11.86 16.61
CA SER A 129 -1.90 12.36 17.03
C SER A 129 -1.38 13.51 16.15
N GLY A 130 -1.91 13.65 14.93
CA GLY A 130 -1.40 14.61 13.95
C GLY A 130 -0.06 14.23 13.34
N SER A 131 0.39 12.97 13.47
CA SER A 131 1.68 12.50 12.96
C SER A 131 1.62 11.09 12.36
N PHE A 132 2.53 10.81 11.42
CA PHE A 132 2.92 9.44 11.02
C PHE A 132 4.30 9.13 11.58
N VAL A 133 4.55 7.86 11.88
CA VAL A 133 5.80 7.39 12.46
C VAL A 133 6.33 6.19 11.69
N TYR A 134 7.64 6.03 11.66
CA TYR A 134 8.33 4.85 11.17
C TYR A 134 9.56 4.61 12.05
N ASP A 135 9.70 3.41 12.58
CA ASP A 135 10.79 3.07 13.48
C ASP A 135 11.97 2.52 12.68
N ILE A 136 13.17 3.03 12.95
CA ILE A 136 14.43 2.56 12.36
C ILE A 136 15.44 2.27 13.46
N VAL A 137 16.37 1.38 13.16
CA VAL A 137 17.56 1.14 13.97
C VAL A 137 18.77 1.49 13.12
N LEU A 138 19.68 2.28 13.69
CA LEU A 138 20.96 2.61 13.09
C LEU A 138 22.04 1.82 13.80
N ASP A 139 23.03 1.33 13.07
CA ASP A 139 24.28 0.78 13.63
C ASP A 139 25.28 1.88 14.05
N TYR A 140 24.74 3.04 14.44
CA TYR A 140 25.50 4.21 14.84
C TYR A 140 25.00 4.71 16.19
N ASP A 141 25.86 4.64 17.19
CA ASP A 141 25.50 5.00 18.56
C ASP A 141 25.36 6.53 18.73
N ASN A 142 24.38 6.92 19.55
CA ASN A 142 24.17 8.30 20.01
C ASN A 142 23.92 9.34 18.90
N TRP A 143 23.48 8.93 17.71
CA TRP A 143 23.01 9.89 16.72
C TRP A 143 21.77 10.64 17.24
N THR A 144 21.82 11.96 17.17
CA THR A 144 20.68 12.83 17.41
C THR A 144 20.52 13.72 16.19
N PRO A 145 19.34 13.72 15.53
CA PRO A 145 19.14 14.49 14.31
C PRO A 145 19.27 15.99 14.59
N LYS A 146 20.06 16.67 13.76
CA LYS A 146 20.15 18.13 13.76
C LYS A 146 18.99 18.73 12.98
N VAL A 147 18.66 19.99 13.28
CA VAL A 147 17.58 20.72 12.58
C VAL A 147 17.79 20.74 11.07
N ASP A 148 19.02 20.93 10.59
CA ASP A 148 19.29 20.95 9.15
C ASP A 148 19.18 19.57 8.50
N GLU A 149 19.50 18.49 9.22
CA GLU A 149 19.29 17.12 8.76
C GLU A 149 17.79 16.80 8.63
N LEU A 150 16.96 17.27 9.57
CA LEU A 150 15.50 17.14 9.49
C LEU A 150 14.91 17.94 8.31
N LYS A 151 15.46 19.12 8.01
CA LYS A 151 15.07 19.87 6.80
C LYS A 151 15.44 19.11 5.53
N LEU A 152 16.62 18.50 5.46
CA LEU A 152 17.02 17.66 4.33
C LEU A 152 16.10 16.45 4.17
N LEU A 153 15.72 15.79 5.27
CA LEU A 153 14.74 14.71 5.25
C LEU A 153 13.37 15.19 4.71
N SER A 154 12.93 16.37 5.12
CA SER A 154 11.68 16.97 4.64
C SER A 154 11.73 17.26 3.14
N LEU A 155 12.85 17.78 2.64
CA LEU A 155 13.08 17.99 1.21
C LEU A 155 13.10 16.67 0.43
N ALA A 156 13.70 15.61 0.99
CA ALA A 156 13.72 14.29 0.36
C ALA A 156 12.32 13.66 0.29
N MET A 157 11.49 13.84 1.33
CA MET A 157 10.08 13.45 1.32
C MET A 157 9.30 14.17 0.22
N ILE A 158 9.42 15.51 0.13
CA ILE A 158 8.76 16.31 -0.91
C ILE A 158 9.21 15.86 -2.30
N LYS A 159 10.52 15.70 -2.52
CA LYS A 159 11.08 15.25 -3.80
C LYS A 159 10.57 13.86 -4.19
N THR A 160 10.40 12.96 -3.22
CA THR A 160 9.87 11.62 -3.47
C THR A 160 8.39 11.66 -3.81
N ALA A 161 7.60 12.47 -3.11
CA ALA A 161 6.17 12.64 -3.39
C ALA A 161 5.92 13.25 -4.77
N VAL A 162 6.66 14.30 -5.15
CA VAL A 162 6.50 14.98 -6.46
C VAL A 162 6.85 14.06 -7.64
N LYS A 163 7.74 13.07 -7.45
CA LYS A 163 8.05 12.09 -8.50
C LYS A 163 6.87 11.18 -8.85
N GLY A 164 5.89 11.03 -7.96
CA GLY A 164 4.69 10.25 -8.23
C GLY A 164 4.97 8.77 -8.52
N TYR A 165 5.82 8.12 -7.70
CA TYR A 165 6.03 6.68 -7.85
C TYR A 165 4.74 5.90 -7.59
N ASP A 166 4.49 4.91 -8.43
CA ASP A 166 3.40 3.96 -8.21
C ASP A 166 3.68 3.07 -7.00
N ILE A 167 2.63 2.79 -6.21
CA ILE A 167 2.68 1.81 -5.13
C ILE A 167 2.10 0.51 -5.67
N GLU A 168 2.94 -0.52 -5.75
CA GLU A 168 2.54 -1.85 -6.20
C GLU A 168 2.31 -2.78 -5.01
N CYS A 169 1.14 -3.41 -4.97
CA CYS A 169 0.82 -4.45 -3.98
C CYS A 169 1.09 -5.82 -4.58
N LEU A 170 1.76 -6.70 -3.83
CA LEU A 170 2.02 -8.08 -4.22
C LEU A 170 1.75 -8.99 -3.04
N ASP A 171 0.76 -9.86 -3.15
CA ASP A 171 0.51 -10.86 -2.12
C ASP A 171 1.47 -12.03 -2.32
N VAL A 172 2.29 -12.32 -1.32
CA VAL A 172 3.29 -13.40 -1.38
C VAL A 172 3.09 -14.38 -0.23
N LYS A 173 3.46 -15.64 -0.46
CA LYS A 173 3.49 -16.64 0.64
C LYS A 173 4.50 -16.23 1.70
N LYS A 174 4.18 -16.55 2.96
CA LYS A 174 5.05 -16.28 4.13
C LYS A 174 6.51 -16.65 3.88
N ASP A 175 6.77 -17.83 3.34
CA ASP A 175 8.14 -18.34 3.15
C ASP A 175 8.93 -17.49 2.14
N LEU A 176 8.28 -17.05 1.06
CA LEU A 176 8.91 -16.16 0.08
C LEU A 176 9.15 -14.76 0.68
N ALA A 177 8.22 -14.24 1.49
CA ALA A 177 8.43 -12.98 2.21
C ALA A 177 9.64 -13.08 3.16
N LEU A 178 9.76 -14.18 3.90
CA LEU A 178 10.91 -14.43 4.78
C LEU A 178 12.23 -14.51 3.99
N GLU A 179 12.23 -15.11 2.81
CA GLU A 179 13.39 -15.13 1.91
C GLU A 179 13.74 -13.71 1.43
N MET A 180 12.75 -12.93 0.98
CA MET A 180 12.94 -11.54 0.52
C MET A 180 13.55 -10.65 1.60
N PHE A 181 13.15 -10.85 2.86
CA PHE A 181 13.58 -10.04 4.00
C PHE A 181 14.66 -10.70 4.87
N ARG A 182 15.31 -11.77 4.40
CA ARG A 182 16.25 -12.59 5.18
C ARG A 182 17.37 -11.80 5.88
N SER A 183 17.78 -10.67 5.32
CA SER A 183 18.85 -9.81 5.87
C SER A 183 18.38 -8.87 6.97
N ASN A 184 17.07 -8.68 7.15
CA ASN A 184 16.50 -7.81 8.17
C ASN A 184 15.85 -8.66 9.26
N CYS A 185 16.54 -8.83 10.39
CA CYS A 185 16.10 -9.65 11.51
C CYS A 185 14.75 -9.21 12.10
N TYR A 186 14.46 -7.90 12.10
CA TYR A 186 13.20 -7.36 12.59
C TYR A 186 12.03 -7.76 11.69
N LYS A 187 12.22 -7.68 10.37
CA LYS A 187 11.19 -8.11 9.40
C LYS A 187 10.93 -9.61 9.46
N VAL A 188 11.98 -10.42 9.58
CA VAL A 188 11.86 -11.88 9.76
C VAL A 188 11.02 -12.24 10.99
N GLN A 189 11.15 -11.49 12.09
CA GLN A 189 10.33 -11.71 13.31
C GLN A 189 8.90 -11.18 13.20
N GLN A 190 8.66 -10.20 12.34
CA GLN A 190 7.35 -9.54 12.17
C GLN A 190 6.45 -10.29 11.17
N ILE A 191 7.01 -10.76 10.06
CA ILE A 191 6.26 -11.40 8.96
C ILE A 191 5.31 -12.51 9.43
N PRO A 192 5.70 -13.45 10.32
CA PRO A 192 4.80 -14.51 10.79
C PRO A 192 3.57 -14.01 11.55
N LYS A 193 3.59 -12.76 12.05
CA LYS A 193 2.47 -12.13 12.77
C LYS A 193 1.54 -11.33 11.85
N MET A 194 1.90 -11.19 10.57
CA MET A 194 1.20 -10.39 9.57
C MET A 194 0.50 -11.24 8.51
N VAL A 195 0.63 -12.57 8.59
CA VAL A 195 -0.01 -13.49 7.64
C VAL A 195 -1.53 -13.43 7.76
N ASP A 196 -2.20 -13.47 6.60
CA ASP A 196 -3.64 -13.62 6.52
C ASP A 196 -4.08 -15.10 6.66
N SER A 197 -5.38 -15.36 6.51
CA SER A 197 -5.96 -16.70 6.58
C SER A 197 -5.44 -17.66 5.51
N GLU A 198 -4.80 -17.17 4.45
CA GLU A 198 -4.25 -17.96 3.34
C GLU A 198 -2.73 -18.08 3.39
N ASP A 199 -2.12 -17.72 4.52
CA ASP A 199 -0.66 -17.67 4.73
C ASP A 199 0.04 -16.72 3.75
N ARG A 200 -0.65 -15.65 3.33
CA ARG A 200 -0.12 -14.58 2.47
C ARG A 200 0.19 -13.33 3.29
N VAL A 201 1.14 -12.54 2.81
CA VAL A 201 1.46 -11.20 3.28
C VAL A 201 1.48 -10.26 2.08
N THR A 202 0.94 -9.05 2.25
CA THR A 202 1.00 -7.95 1.28
C THR A 202 2.02 -6.91 1.70
#